data_AF-A0A7C0U480-F1
#
_entry.id   AF-A0A7C0U480-F1
#
_cell.length_a   1.000
_cell.length_b   1.000
_cell.length_c   1.000
_cell.angle_alpha   90.00
_cell.angle_beta   90.00
_cell.angle_gamma   90.00
#
_symmetry.space_group_name_H-M   'P 1'
#
loop_
_entity.id
_entity.type
_entity.pdbx_description
1 polymer ?
#
loop_
_entity_poly.entity_id
_entity_poly.type
_entity_poly.pdbx_seq_one_letter_code
_entity_poly.pdbx_strand_id
1 'polypeptide(L)'
;MSLKEKIKAKIVLDRLFNQLSEKDLNQHLRFELLRRLLNMASYKKYETRDLEIYTDGENILVLDAELPLYRSTTIEDVAMRKNPTLKEMINPFKVKRILSHKDILFLRGDETISYIYKTALSQLDLSMNEDEIREIFEESISTYWRDKPEEIQEMVEIIFEILGYEEVVKQLQLPPYNIYGIPEKKGYRDLVVISPDWREIKLITGSFLIGEINTLIHLSQVAFGHRKPDIEGINVFIYWGKQAIEALPKVNHV
;
A
#
# COMPACT_ATOMS: atom_id res chain seq x y z
N MET A 1 13.95 9.31 6.61
CA MET A 1 13.37 8.94 5.31
C MET A 1 12.80 10.19 4.69
N SER A 2 13.06 10.42 3.40
CA SER A 2 12.39 11.50 2.66
C SER A 2 10.90 11.19 2.47
N LEU A 3 10.06 12.20 2.20
CA LEU A 3 8.63 11.98 1.90
C LEU A 3 8.41 10.92 0.82
N LYS A 4 9.21 10.98 -0.25
CA LYS A 4 9.22 10.00 -1.34
C LYS A 4 9.41 8.56 -0.83
N GLU A 5 10.39 8.32 0.03
CA GLU A 5 10.65 6.98 0.61
C GLU A 5 9.47 6.51 1.48
N LYS A 6 8.87 7.42 2.25
CA LYS A 6 7.72 7.11 3.10
C LYS A 6 6.49 6.72 2.26
N ILE A 7 6.20 7.45 1.18
CA ILE A 7 5.10 7.14 0.26
C ILE A 7 5.35 5.81 -0.46
N LYS A 8 6.58 5.55 -0.92
CA LYS A 8 6.94 4.24 -1.49
C LYS A 8 6.70 3.12 -0.49
N ALA A 9 7.10 3.30 0.77
CA ALA A 9 6.84 2.32 1.82
C ALA A 9 5.34 2.08 2.03
N LYS A 10 4.52 3.14 2.03
CA LYS A 10 3.05 3.03 2.10
C LYS A 10 2.50 2.21 0.92
N ILE A 11 2.84 2.56 -0.31
CA ILE A 11 2.37 1.85 -1.51
C ILE A 11 2.70 0.36 -1.43
N VAL A 12 3.90 0.01 -0.96
CA VAL A 12 4.29 -1.39 -0.78
C VAL A 12 3.47 -2.06 0.33
N LEU A 13 3.23 -1.41 1.47
CA LEU A 13 2.38 -1.93 2.54
C LEU A 13 0.96 -2.22 2.06
N ASP A 14 0.36 -1.28 1.33
CA ASP A 14 -1.00 -1.40 0.81
C ASP A 14 -1.11 -2.56 -0.18
N ARG A 15 -0.13 -2.68 -1.10
CA ARG A 15 -0.03 -3.82 -2.03
C ARG A 15 0.07 -5.15 -1.29
N LEU A 16 0.94 -5.24 -0.28
CA LEU A 16 1.09 -6.45 0.53
C LEU A 16 -0.22 -6.81 1.25
N PHE A 17 -0.89 -5.82 1.85
CA PHE A 17 -2.14 -6.02 2.57
C PHE A 17 -3.27 -6.49 1.65
N ASN A 18 -3.38 -5.89 0.46
CA ASN A 18 -4.36 -6.27 -0.54
C ASN A 18 -4.14 -7.69 -1.05
N GLN A 19 -2.90 -8.06 -1.37
CA GLN A 19 -2.56 -9.43 -1.80
C GLN A 19 -2.87 -10.46 -0.69
N LEU A 20 -2.58 -10.14 0.56
CA LEU A 20 -2.89 -11.01 1.71
C LEU A 20 -4.40 -11.19 1.95
N SER A 21 -5.22 -10.30 1.40
CA SER A 21 -6.69 -10.35 1.50
C SER A 21 -7.35 -11.17 0.38
N GLU A 22 -6.56 -11.65 -0.59
CA GLU A 22 -7.07 -12.47 -1.69
C GLU A 22 -7.49 -13.87 -1.20
N LYS A 23 -8.69 -14.30 -1.63
CA LYS A 23 -9.32 -15.54 -1.12
C LYS A 23 -8.59 -16.83 -1.51
N ASP A 24 -7.94 -16.84 -2.66
CA ASP A 24 -7.33 -18.04 -3.25
C ASP A 24 -5.79 -18.06 -3.13
N LEU A 25 -5.25 -17.27 -2.19
CA LEU A 25 -3.83 -17.17 -1.97
C LEU A 25 -3.27 -18.50 -1.41
N ASN A 26 -2.35 -19.11 -2.15
CA ASN A 26 -1.70 -20.33 -1.69
C ASN A 26 -0.89 -20.09 -0.40
N GLN A 27 -0.80 -21.10 0.45
CA GLN A 27 -0.21 -20.96 1.79
C GLN A 27 1.26 -20.54 1.77
N HIS A 28 2.04 -21.03 0.80
CA HIS A 28 3.46 -20.71 0.70
C HIS A 28 3.67 -19.22 0.40
N LEU A 29 2.99 -18.71 -0.62
CA LEU A 29 2.99 -17.30 -1.00
C LEU A 29 2.43 -16.42 0.12
N ARG A 30 1.37 -16.87 0.81
CA ARG A 30 0.84 -16.18 2.01
C ARG A 30 1.93 -15.97 3.06
N PHE A 31 2.70 -17.01 3.38
CA PHE A 31 3.80 -16.86 4.34
C PHE A 31 4.93 -15.97 3.83
N GLU A 32 5.28 -16.00 2.54
CA GLU A 32 6.26 -15.06 1.98
C GLU A 32 5.82 -13.60 2.10
N LEU A 33 4.56 -13.30 1.76
CA LEU A 33 3.98 -11.97 1.89
C LEU A 33 3.91 -11.52 3.35
N LEU A 34 3.55 -12.42 4.27
CA LEU A 34 3.56 -12.14 5.71
C LEU A 34 4.95 -11.82 6.24
N ARG A 35 5.98 -12.55 5.82
CA ARG A 35 7.37 -12.25 6.21
C ARG A 35 7.79 -10.86 5.74
N ARG A 36 7.40 -10.47 4.52
CA ARG A 36 7.64 -9.12 4.00
C ARG A 36 6.92 -8.05 4.83
N LEU A 37 5.64 -8.25 5.14
CA LEU A 37 4.86 -7.35 5.98
C LEU A 37 5.49 -7.21 7.38
N LEU A 38 5.88 -8.31 8.01
CA LEU A 38 6.51 -8.35 9.33
C LEU A 38 7.85 -7.61 9.35
N ASN A 39 8.67 -7.79 8.31
CA ASN A 39 9.93 -7.07 8.16
C ASN A 39 9.71 -5.56 8.05
N MET A 40 8.72 -5.12 7.25
CA MET A 40 8.38 -3.70 7.14
C MET A 40 7.82 -3.13 8.45
N ALA A 41 7.10 -3.94 9.22
CA ALA A 41 6.58 -3.60 10.54
C ALA A 41 7.65 -3.69 11.67
N SER A 42 8.92 -3.89 11.33
CA SER A 42 10.04 -4.00 12.28
C SER A 42 9.96 -5.19 13.26
N TYR A 43 9.22 -6.24 12.92
CA TYR A 43 9.23 -7.48 13.70
C TYR A 43 10.54 -8.24 13.46
N LYS A 44 11.14 -8.72 14.55
CA LYS A 44 12.35 -9.55 14.53
C LYS A 44 11.98 -11.02 14.51
N LYS A 45 12.64 -11.79 13.64
CA LYS A 45 12.48 -13.24 13.51
C LYS A 45 13.26 -13.98 14.61
N TYR A 46 12.64 -15.01 15.17
CA TYR A 46 13.20 -15.97 16.10
C TYR A 46 12.77 -17.38 15.67
N GLU A 47 13.67 -18.35 15.82
CA GLU A 47 13.38 -19.76 15.59
C GLU A 47 13.64 -20.54 16.87
N THR A 48 12.62 -21.27 17.35
CA THR A 48 12.74 -22.11 18.54
C THR A 48 11.69 -23.20 18.53
N ARG A 49 12.06 -24.41 18.97
CA ARG A 49 11.16 -25.57 19.03
C ARG A 49 10.38 -25.78 17.71
N ASP A 50 11.07 -25.69 16.57
CA ASP A 50 10.49 -25.82 15.23
C ASP A 50 9.36 -24.81 14.90
N LEU A 51 9.28 -23.71 15.66
CA LEU A 51 8.37 -22.60 15.42
C LEU A 51 9.12 -21.41 14.82
N GLU A 52 8.52 -20.81 13.80
CA GLU A 52 8.92 -19.52 13.28
C GLU A 52 8.14 -18.42 14.01
N ILE A 53 8.84 -17.61 14.80
CA ILE A 53 8.26 -16.59 15.70
C ILE A 53 8.74 -15.21 15.28
N TYR A 54 7.86 -14.22 15.37
CA TYR A 54 8.16 -12.82 15.11
C TYR A 54 7.77 -11.95 16.31
N THR A 55 8.59 -10.99 16.70
CA THR A 55 8.24 -10.04 17.77
C THR A 55 8.79 -8.64 17.56
N ASP A 56 8.03 -7.64 17.99
CA ASP A 56 8.43 -6.23 18.09
C ASP A 56 8.88 -5.84 19.52
N GLY A 57 8.95 -6.81 20.43
CA GLY A 57 9.27 -6.63 21.86
C GLY A 57 8.04 -6.66 22.78
N GLU A 58 6.84 -6.35 22.29
CA GLU A 58 5.59 -6.40 23.07
C GLU A 58 4.68 -7.54 22.59
N ASN A 59 4.57 -7.67 21.27
CA ASN A 59 3.73 -8.65 20.58
C ASN A 59 4.58 -9.84 20.14
N ILE A 60 4.06 -11.05 20.29
CA ILE A 60 4.70 -12.29 19.84
C ILE A 60 3.76 -13.00 18.86
N LEU A 61 4.16 -13.07 17.60
CA LEU A 61 3.45 -13.75 16.53
C LEU A 61 4.09 -15.10 16.24
N VAL A 62 3.27 -16.13 16.07
CA VAL A 62 3.74 -17.41 15.50
C VAL A 62 3.31 -17.46 14.04
N LEU A 63 4.26 -17.69 13.13
CA LEU A 63 3.98 -17.81 11.70
C LEU A 63 3.50 -19.23 11.40
N ASP A 64 2.23 -19.48 11.69
CA ASP A 64 1.52 -20.71 11.35
C ASP A 64 0.18 -20.41 10.65
N ALA A 65 -0.62 -21.44 10.37
CA ALA A 65 -1.90 -21.29 9.68
C ALA A 65 -2.95 -20.50 10.49
N GLU A 66 -2.85 -20.46 11.82
CA GLU A 66 -3.78 -19.73 12.68
C GLU A 66 -3.38 -18.26 12.85
N LEU A 67 -2.10 -17.92 12.60
CA LEU A 67 -1.53 -16.59 12.77
C LEU A 67 -1.85 -15.95 14.14
N PRO A 68 -1.61 -16.65 15.26
CA PRO A 68 -1.90 -16.10 16.56
C PRO A 68 -0.90 -15.00 16.91
N LEU A 69 -1.44 -13.91 17.45
CA LEU A 69 -0.68 -12.81 18.04
C LEU A 69 -0.89 -12.85 19.55
N TYR A 70 0.19 -12.93 20.32
CA TYR A 70 0.18 -13.01 21.78
C TYR A 70 0.74 -11.72 22.40
N ARG A 71 0.29 -11.41 23.63
CA ARG A 71 0.79 -10.31 24.46
C ARG A 71 1.00 -10.75 25.91
N SER A 72 1.71 -9.92 26.68
CA SER A 72 1.91 -10.12 28.12
C SER A 72 2.52 -11.50 28.45
N THR A 73 3.41 -11.98 27.58
CA THR A 73 4.03 -13.30 27.68
C THR A 73 5.44 -13.28 27.07
N THR A 74 6.16 -14.40 27.13
CA THR A 74 7.52 -14.54 26.58
C THR A 74 7.54 -15.54 25.41
N ILE A 75 8.59 -15.46 24.60
CA ILE A 75 8.81 -16.39 23.49
C ILE A 75 8.86 -17.83 24.01
N GLU A 76 9.49 -18.08 25.15
CA GLU A 76 9.59 -19.41 25.76
C GLU A 76 8.22 -19.94 26.23
N ASP A 77 7.36 -19.09 26.78
CA ASP A 77 6.00 -19.51 27.17
C ASP A 77 5.16 -19.83 25.93
N VAL A 78 5.24 -19.02 24.88
CA VAL A 78 4.57 -19.28 23.60
C VAL A 78 5.07 -20.58 22.97
N ALA A 79 6.40 -20.79 22.95
CA ALA A 79 7.01 -21.99 22.39
C ALA A 79 6.64 -23.25 23.20
N MET A 80 6.59 -23.16 24.53
CA MET A 80 6.10 -24.23 25.39
C MET A 80 4.64 -24.58 25.11
N ARG A 81 3.80 -23.57 24.91
CA ARG A 81 2.37 -23.73 24.64
C ARG A 81 2.09 -24.36 23.27
N LYS A 82 2.83 -23.95 22.23
CA LYS A 82 2.62 -24.41 20.85
C LYS A 82 3.36 -25.71 20.52
N ASN A 83 4.55 -25.92 21.08
CA ASN A 83 5.31 -27.16 20.91
C ASN A 83 5.89 -27.65 22.26
N PRO A 84 5.04 -28.24 23.13
CA PRO A 84 5.45 -28.70 24.45
C PRO A 84 6.31 -29.96 24.38
N THR A 85 7.30 -30.07 25.26
CA THR A 85 8.03 -31.32 25.45
C THR A 85 7.23 -32.31 26.31
N LEU A 86 7.55 -33.61 26.22
CA LEU A 86 6.90 -34.66 27.04
C LEU A 86 6.93 -34.35 28.54
N LYS A 87 8.05 -33.80 29.06
CA LYS A 87 8.18 -33.43 30.49
C LYS A 87 7.24 -32.29 30.88
N GLU A 88 6.94 -31.37 29.96
CA GLU A 88 6.03 -30.27 30.19
C GLU A 88 4.57 -30.74 30.11
N MET A 89 4.27 -31.70 29.23
CA MET A 89 2.95 -32.33 29.08
C MET A 89 2.53 -33.23 30.26
N ILE A 90 3.47 -33.68 31.10
CA ILE A 90 3.14 -34.45 32.31
C ILE A 90 3.17 -33.61 33.59
N ASN A 91 3.60 -32.35 33.51
CA ASN A 91 3.63 -31.45 34.66
C ASN A 91 2.25 -30.78 34.82
N PRO A 92 1.49 -31.06 35.90
CA PRO A 92 0.11 -30.59 36.04
C PRO A 92 -0.02 -29.06 36.04
N PHE A 93 1.01 -28.33 36.50
CA PHE A 93 1.02 -26.87 36.50
C PHE A 93 1.24 -26.29 35.10
N LYS A 94 2.04 -26.95 34.25
CA LYS A 94 2.33 -26.50 32.88
C LYS A 94 1.24 -26.91 31.89
N VAL A 95 0.70 -28.13 32.02
CA VAL A 95 -0.35 -28.66 31.13
C VAL A 95 -1.56 -27.74 31.06
N LYS A 96 -2.00 -27.17 32.19
CA LYS A 96 -3.13 -26.23 32.20
C LYS A 96 -2.90 -25.02 31.28
N ARG A 97 -1.67 -24.50 31.20
CA ARG A 97 -1.30 -23.37 30.33
C ARG A 97 -1.15 -23.79 28.86
N ILE A 98 -0.64 -25.00 28.62
CA ILE A 98 -0.50 -25.58 27.27
C ILE A 98 -1.87 -25.82 26.64
N LEU A 99 -2.86 -26.22 27.44
CA LEU A 99 -4.21 -26.51 26.93
C LEU A 99 -5.07 -25.25 26.69
N SER A 100 -4.66 -24.08 27.20
CA SER A 100 -5.43 -22.85 27.08
C SER A 100 -4.53 -21.65 26.86
N HIS A 101 -4.72 -20.96 25.74
CA HIS A 101 -3.99 -19.74 25.40
C HIS A 101 -4.82 -18.46 25.55
N LYS A 102 -6.06 -18.57 26.03
CA LYS A 102 -7.02 -17.45 26.10
C LYS A 102 -6.52 -16.28 26.96
N ASP A 103 -5.65 -16.55 27.91
CA ASP A 103 -5.03 -15.58 28.81
C ASP A 103 -3.99 -14.68 28.13
N ILE A 104 -3.40 -15.15 27.02
CA ILE A 104 -2.30 -14.46 26.31
C ILE A 104 -2.62 -14.16 24.84
N LEU A 105 -3.63 -14.83 24.26
CA LEU A 105 -4.04 -14.64 22.88
C LEU A 105 -4.70 -13.27 22.73
N PHE A 106 -4.11 -12.44 21.87
CA PHE A 106 -4.61 -11.11 21.56
C PHE A 106 -5.46 -11.13 20.29
N LEU A 107 -4.90 -11.58 19.16
CA LEU A 107 -5.57 -11.66 17.86
C LEU A 107 -5.21 -12.96 17.14
N ARG A 108 -5.94 -13.26 16.06
CA ARG A 108 -5.62 -14.40 15.17
C ARG A 108 -6.05 -14.13 13.73
N GLY A 109 -5.45 -14.85 12.78
CA GLY A 109 -5.83 -14.81 11.37
C GLY A 109 -5.79 -13.41 10.77
N ASP A 110 -6.85 -13.01 10.06
CA ASP A 110 -6.89 -11.75 9.31
C ASP A 110 -6.94 -10.51 10.22
N GLU A 111 -7.40 -10.66 11.46
CA GLU A 111 -7.32 -9.59 12.47
C GLU A 111 -5.87 -9.28 12.82
N THR A 112 -5.02 -10.30 12.93
CA THR A 112 -3.57 -10.16 13.13
C THR A 112 -2.93 -9.41 11.97
N ILE A 113 -3.27 -9.78 10.72
CA ILE A 113 -2.74 -9.13 9.52
C ILE A 113 -3.13 -7.65 9.49
N SER A 114 -4.41 -7.35 9.74
CA SER A 114 -4.94 -5.99 9.79
C SER A 114 -4.28 -5.16 10.88
N TYR A 115 -4.00 -5.77 12.04
CA TYR A 115 -3.31 -5.11 13.14
C TYR A 115 -1.88 -4.73 12.76
N ILE A 116 -1.10 -5.68 12.22
CA ILE A 116 0.29 -5.46 11.81
C ILE A 116 0.38 -4.39 10.72
N TYR A 117 -0.49 -4.46 9.71
CA TYR A 117 -0.56 -3.46 8.65
C TYR A 117 -0.82 -2.05 9.20
N LYS A 118 -1.82 -1.90 10.09
CA LYS A 118 -2.13 -0.60 10.71
C LYS A 118 -0.98 -0.08 11.56
N THR A 119 -0.32 -0.94 12.32
CA THR A 119 0.85 -0.58 13.12
C THR A 119 1.99 -0.11 12.22
N ALA A 120 2.32 -0.85 11.16
CA ALA A 120 3.35 -0.47 10.19
C ALA A 120 3.03 0.86 9.50
N LEU A 121 1.79 1.04 9.06
CA LEU A 121 1.33 2.28 8.43
C LEU A 121 1.44 3.47 9.39
N SER A 122 1.09 3.28 10.66
CA SER A 122 1.17 4.35 11.67
C SER A 122 2.60 4.79 12.01
N GLN A 123 3.60 3.96 11.72
CA GLN A 123 5.01 4.30 11.88
C GLN A 123 5.53 5.16 10.72
N LEU A 124 4.82 5.19 9.58
CA LEU A 124 5.12 6.10 8.49
C LEU A 124 4.54 7.47 8.83
N ASP A 125 5.40 8.42 9.17
CA ASP A 125 5.02 9.84 9.29
C ASP A 125 4.74 10.43 7.90
N LEU A 126 3.51 10.24 7.41
CA LEU A 126 3.06 10.69 6.10
C LEU A 126 2.65 12.17 6.08
N SER A 127 3.05 12.96 7.08
CA SER A 127 2.90 14.40 7.00
C SER A 127 3.70 14.94 5.82
N MET A 128 3.09 15.88 5.09
CA MET A 128 3.67 16.49 3.90
C MET A 128 3.84 17.97 4.15
N ASN A 129 4.99 18.51 3.76
CA ASN A 129 5.18 19.95 3.66
C ASN A 129 5.39 20.37 2.21
N GLU A 130 5.28 21.66 1.96
CA GLU A 130 5.34 22.23 0.61
C GLU A 130 6.69 21.99 -0.08
N ASP A 131 7.80 22.09 0.64
CA ASP A 131 9.14 21.90 0.05
C ASP A 131 9.38 20.45 -0.36
N GLU A 132 8.97 19.48 0.47
CA GLU A 132 9.05 18.05 0.14
C GLU A 132 8.18 17.70 -1.08
N ILE A 133 6.99 18.30 -1.19
CA ILE A 133 6.14 18.13 -2.38
C ILE A 133 6.84 18.70 -3.62
N ARG A 134 7.35 19.93 -3.53
CA ARG A 134 8.06 20.57 -4.66
C ARG A 134 9.23 19.73 -5.14
N GLU A 135 10.03 19.18 -4.22
CA GLU A 135 11.16 18.31 -4.55
C GLU A 135 10.73 17.10 -5.39
N ILE A 136 9.64 16.42 -5.00
CA ILE A 136 9.10 15.27 -5.76
C ILE A 136 8.71 15.68 -7.19
N PHE A 137 8.02 16.80 -7.35
CA PHE A 137 7.55 17.25 -8.66
C PHE A 137 8.70 17.76 -9.55
N GLU A 138 9.68 18.46 -9.00
CA GLU A 138 10.89 18.89 -9.73
C GLU A 138 11.71 17.69 -10.21
N GLU A 139 11.89 16.68 -9.34
CA GLU A 139 12.56 15.43 -9.70
C GLU A 139 11.79 14.70 -10.81
N SER A 140 10.45 14.67 -10.73
CA SER A 140 9.59 14.03 -11.73
C SER A 140 9.71 14.70 -13.10
N ILE A 141 9.70 16.04 -13.14
CA ILE A 141 9.90 16.81 -14.39
C ILE A 141 11.27 16.52 -14.99
N SER A 142 12.33 16.55 -14.18
CA SER A 142 13.70 16.25 -14.62
C SER A 142 13.84 14.82 -15.15
N THR A 143 13.16 13.87 -14.53
CA THR A 143 13.15 12.46 -14.94
C THR A 143 12.38 12.27 -16.25
N TYR A 144 11.23 12.91 -16.40
CA TYR A 144 10.46 12.91 -17.63
C TYR A 144 11.24 13.53 -18.80
N TRP A 145 11.92 14.66 -18.57
CA TRP A 145 12.78 15.29 -19.57
C TRP A 145 13.93 14.39 -20.06
N ARG A 146 14.43 13.50 -19.19
CA ARG A 146 15.53 12.57 -19.49
C ARG A 146 15.08 11.28 -20.19
N ASP A 147 13.80 11.13 -20.53
CA ASP A 147 13.20 9.94 -21.19
C ASP A 147 13.55 8.62 -20.48
N LYS A 148 13.31 8.57 -19.17
CA LYS A 148 13.55 7.39 -18.33
C LYS A 148 12.23 6.73 -17.89
N PRO A 149 11.61 5.88 -18.73
CA PRO A 149 10.24 5.41 -18.51
C PRO A 149 10.04 4.63 -17.21
N GLU A 150 11.01 3.81 -16.80
CA GLU A 150 10.91 3.04 -15.55
C GLU A 150 10.92 3.95 -14.31
N GLU A 151 11.74 5.01 -14.34
CA GLU A 151 11.78 6.01 -13.27
C GLU A 151 10.50 6.88 -13.29
N ILE A 152 9.95 7.19 -14.47
CA ILE A 152 8.69 7.95 -14.61
C ILE A 152 7.52 7.18 -14.01
N GLN A 153 7.41 5.88 -14.30
CA GLN A 153 6.37 5.03 -13.72
C GLN A 153 6.36 5.13 -12.20
N GLU A 154 7.53 4.98 -11.57
CA GLU A 154 7.67 5.06 -10.12
C GLU A 154 7.25 6.44 -9.58
N MET A 155 7.63 7.53 -10.25
CA MET A 155 7.21 8.88 -9.83
C MET A 155 5.71 9.10 -9.96
N VAL A 156 5.10 8.62 -11.05
CA VAL A 156 3.66 8.75 -11.25
C VAL A 156 2.89 7.97 -10.20
N GLU A 157 3.33 6.76 -9.82
CA GLU A 157 2.71 6.00 -8.73
C GLU A 157 2.73 6.78 -7.41
N ILE A 158 3.82 7.48 -7.10
CA ILE A 158 3.93 8.34 -5.91
C ILE A 158 3.00 9.55 -6.00
N ILE A 159 2.97 10.22 -7.15
CA ILE A 159 2.09 11.38 -7.37
C ILE A 159 0.62 10.99 -7.28
N PHE A 160 0.25 9.83 -7.81
CA PHE A 160 -1.10 9.30 -7.74
C PHE A 160 -1.51 8.99 -6.30
N GLU A 161 -0.60 8.46 -5.49
CA GLU A 161 -0.83 8.27 -4.07
C GLU A 161 -1.05 9.61 -3.34
N ILE A 162 -0.29 10.66 -3.67
CA ILE A 162 -0.46 12.00 -3.08
C ILE A 162 -1.81 12.62 -3.47
N LEU A 163 -2.21 12.49 -4.74
CA LEU A 163 -3.37 13.17 -5.30
C LEU A 163 -4.65 12.32 -5.30
N GLY A 164 -4.58 11.05 -4.91
CA GLY A 164 -5.69 10.12 -4.88
C GLY A 164 -6.17 9.68 -6.26
N TYR A 165 -5.27 9.51 -7.22
CA TYR A 165 -5.61 8.89 -8.50
C TYR A 165 -5.66 7.36 -8.35
N GLU A 166 -6.70 6.77 -8.91
CA GLU A 166 -6.89 5.31 -8.96
C GLU A 166 -7.09 4.85 -10.40
N GLU A 167 -6.81 3.57 -10.67
CA GLU A 167 -7.13 2.98 -11.97
C GLU A 167 -8.65 3.01 -12.17
N VAL A 168 -9.07 3.38 -13.38
CA VAL A 168 -10.51 3.46 -13.67
C VAL A 168 -11.14 2.07 -13.75
N VAL A 169 -12.45 2.00 -13.47
CA VAL A 169 -13.23 0.77 -13.68
C VAL A 169 -13.16 0.28 -15.13
N LYS A 170 -13.38 -1.03 -15.32
CA LYS A 170 -13.30 -1.73 -16.61
C LYS A 170 -14.04 -1.05 -17.77
N GLN A 171 -15.16 -0.38 -17.50
CA GLN A 171 -15.93 0.31 -18.53
C GLN A 171 -15.17 1.48 -19.17
N LEU A 172 -14.23 2.11 -18.45
CA LEU A 172 -13.44 3.24 -18.90
C LEU A 172 -12.00 2.85 -19.29
N GLN A 173 -11.61 1.59 -19.09
CA GLN A 173 -10.29 1.09 -19.51
C GLN A 173 -10.18 1.10 -21.05
N LEU A 174 -9.03 1.53 -21.58
CA LEU A 174 -8.74 1.57 -23.01
C LEU A 174 -7.37 0.97 -23.34
N PRO A 175 -7.21 -0.37 -23.28
CA PRO A 175 -5.95 -1.00 -23.66
C PRO A 175 -5.51 -0.63 -25.09
N PRO A 176 -4.20 -0.40 -25.31
CA PRO A 176 -3.11 -0.66 -24.38
C PRO A 176 -2.79 0.52 -23.43
N TYR A 177 -3.52 1.64 -23.50
CA TYR A 177 -3.30 2.79 -22.61
C TYR A 177 -3.74 2.48 -21.18
N ASN A 178 -2.98 3.01 -20.23
CA ASN A 178 -3.34 2.96 -18.81
C ASN A 178 -4.14 4.21 -18.46
N ILE A 179 -5.34 4.02 -17.88
CA ILE A 179 -6.27 5.10 -17.59
C ILE A 179 -6.48 5.20 -16.08
N TYR A 180 -6.28 6.41 -15.55
CA TYR A 180 -6.45 6.71 -14.14
C TYR A 180 -7.35 7.93 -13.95
N GLY A 181 -7.93 8.07 -12.77
CA GLY A 181 -8.68 9.26 -12.39
C GLY A 181 -8.89 9.35 -10.89
N ILE A 182 -9.29 10.52 -10.41
CA ILE A 182 -9.62 10.72 -9.00
C ILE A 182 -11.08 10.28 -8.78
N PRO A 183 -11.36 9.26 -7.94
CA PRO A 183 -12.70 8.71 -7.82
C PRO A 183 -13.70 9.72 -7.24
N GLU A 184 -14.88 9.78 -7.86
CA GLU A 184 -16.05 10.52 -7.41
C GLU A 184 -17.26 9.57 -7.29
N LYS A 185 -18.32 10.01 -6.59
CA LYS A 185 -19.50 9.16 -6.31
C LYS A 185 -20.13 8.48 -7.55
N LYS A 186 -20.04 9.09 -8.73
CA LYS A 186 -20.65 8.59 -9.97
C LYS A 186 -19.65 8.48 -11.13
N GLY A 187 -18.36 8.59 -10.86
CA GLY A 187 -17.34 8.62 -11.90
C GLY A 187 -15.99 9.07 -11.40
N TYR A 188 -15.29 9.87 -12.20
CA TYR A 188 -13.94 10.32 -11.91
C TYR A 188 -13.79 11.80 -12.20
N ARG A 189 -13.10 12.50 -11.33
CA ARG A 189 -12.53 13.82 -11.62
C ARG A 189 -11.15 13.62 -12.23
N ASP A 190 -10.87 14.39 -13.27
CA ASP A 190 -9.60 14.45 -13.98
C ASP A 190 -9.10 13.07 -14.45
N LEU A 191 -9.17 12.80 -15.76
CA LEU A 191 -8.71 11.55 -16.33
C LEU A 191 -7.30 11.69 -16.89
N VAL A 192 -6.46 10.70 -16.61
CA VAL A 192 -5.09 10.62 -17.12
C VAL A 192 -4.98 9.43 -18.05
N VAL A 193 -4.45 9.68 -19.24
CA VAL A 193 -4.12 8.67 -20.24
C VAL A 193 -2.60 8.56 -20.31
N ILE A 194 -2.07 7.37 -20.04
CA ILE A 194 -0.64 7.09 -20.10
C ILE A 194 -0.38 6.06 -21.20
N SER A 195 0.60 6.32 -22.06
CA SER A 195 1.03 5.34 -23.07
C SER A 195 1.65 4.09 -22.42
N PRO A 196 1.65 2.93 -23.11
CA PRO A 196 2.21 1.70 -22.56
C PRO A 196 3.70 1.80 -22.21
N ASP A 197 4.44 2.67 -22.91
CA ASP A 197 5.86 2.93 -22.73
C ASP A 197 6.15 4.14 -21.83
N TRP A 198 5.13 4.69 -21.16
CA TRP A 198 5.24 5.81 -20.19
C TRP A 198 5.81 7.13 -20.75
N ARG A 199 5.90 7.25 -22.08
CA ARG A 199 6.41 8.46 -22.74
C ARG A 199 5.35 9.53 -22.94
N GLU A 200 4.09 9.14 -23.13
CA GLU A 200 2.99 10.09 -23.28
C GLU A 200 2.13 10.08 -22.02
N ILE A 201 1.98 11.26 -21.41
CA ILE A 201 1.06 11.49 -20.31
C ILE A 201 0.13 12.63 -20.74
N LYS A 202 -1.16 12.34 -20.81
CA LYS A 202 -2.21 13.26 -21.24
C LYS A 202 -3.25 13.37 -20.13
N LEU A 203 -3.62 14.59 -19.78
CA LEU A 203 -4.60 14.88 -18.74
C LEU A 203 -5.81 15.57 -19.36
N ILE A 204 -6.99 15.07 -19.01
CA ILE A 204 -8.29 15.60 -19.37
C ILE A 204 -8.96 16.05 -18.07
N THR A 205 -9.15 17.35 -17.92
CA THR A 205 -9.67 17.96 -16.70
C THR A 205 -11.20 17.95 -16.67
N GLY A 206 -11.79 17.89 -15.48
CA GLY A 206 -13.24 17.93 -15.28
C GLY A 206 -13.82 16.65 -14.68
N SER A 207 -15.14 16.50 -14.72
CA SER A 207 -15.85 15.34 -14.16
C SER A 207 -16.39 14.43 -15.25
N PHE A 208 -16.16 13.13 -15.10
CA PHE A 208 -16.42 12.09 -16.10
C PHE A 208 -17.28 10.99 -15.49
N LEU A 209 -18.54 10.89 -15.92
CA LEU A 209 -19.48 9.92 -15.38
C LEU A 209 -19.29 8.53 -16.01
N ILE A 210 -19.44 7.50 -15.19
CA ILE A 210 -19.41 6.10 -15.64
C ILE A 210 -20.68 5.79 -16.42
N GLY A 211 -20.54 5.15 -17.58
CA GLY A 211 -21.66 4.73 -18.43
C GLY A 211 -22.16 5.81 -19.39
N GLU A 212 -21.64 7.03 -19.32
CA GLU A 212 -21.93 8.05 -20.32
C GLU A 212 -21.10 7.86 -21.58
N ILE A 213 -21.77 7.78 -22.73
CA ILE A 213 -21.10 7.58 -24.01
C ILE A 213 -20.16 8.75 -24.36
N ASN A 214 -20.50 9.97 -23.95
CA ASN A 214 -19.67 11.16 -24.17
C ASN A 214 -18.34 11.07 -23.43
N THR A 215 -18.32 10.53 -22.21
CA THR A 215 -17.08 10.25 -21.46
C THR A 215 -16.15 9.36 -22.28
N LEU A 216 -16.68 8.24 -22.79
CA LEU A 216 -15.91 7.28 -23.57
C LEU A 216 -15.42 7.83 -24.90
N ILE A 217 -16.27 8.57 -25.62
CA ILE A 217 -15.89 9.23 -26.88
C ILE A 217 -14.77 10.23 -26.62
N HIS A 218 -14.90 11.08 -25.60
CA HIS A 218 -13.88 12.07 -25.28
C HIS A 218 -12.54 11.40 -24.93
N LEU A 219 -12.57 10.42 -24.01
CA LEU A 219 -11.39 9.67 -23.59
C LEU A 219 -10.70 8.99 -24.77
N SER A 220 -11.47 8.29 -25.61
CA SER A 220 -10.95 7.60 -26.80
C SER A 220 -10.33 8.58 -27.81
N GLN A 221 -11.00 9.71 -28.08
CA GLN A 221 -10.47 10.73 -28.98
C GLN A 221 -9.12 11.30 -28.50
N VAL A 222 -8.97 11.54 -27.20
CA VAL A 222 -7.70 12.02 -26.63
C VAL A 222 -6.63 10.93 -26.67
N ALA A 223 -6.97 9.70 -26.27
CA ALA A 223 -6.03 8.58 -26.25
C ALA A 223 -5.44 8.31 -27.64
N PHE A 224 -6.28 8.25 -28.68
CA PHE A 224 -5.84 8.01 -30.07
C PHE A 224 -5.39 9.27 -30.82
N GLY A 225 -5.31 10.42 -30.17
CA GLY A 225 -4.79 11.66 -30.76
C GLY A 225 -5.74 12.35 -31.76
N HIS A 226 -7.01 11.96 -31.81
CA HIS A 226 -8.06 12.64 -32.58
C HIS A 226 -8.50 13.98 -31.95
N ARG A 227 -8.20 14.17 -30.66
CA ARG A 227 -8.44 15.40 -29.92
C ARG A 227 -7.25 15.70 -29.03
N LYS A 228 -6.89 16.98 -28.91
CA LYS A 228 -5.84 17.39 -27.97
C LYS A 228 -6.33 17.26 -26.53
N PRO A 229 -5.50 16.77 -25.60
CA PRO A 229 -5.80 16.82 -24.17
C PRO A 229 -5.80 18.27 -23.67
N ASP A 230 -6.32 18.49 -22.47
CA ASP A 230 -6.26 19.81 -21.83
C ASP A 230 -4.83 20.15 -21.42
N ILE A 231 -4.08 19.14 -20.95
CA ILE A 231 -2.68 19.26 -20.51
C ILE A 231 -1.91 18.00 -20.95
N GLU A 232 -0.65 18.14 -21.37
CA GLU A 232 0.20 17.00 -21.78
C GLU A 232 1.68 17.17 -21.39
N GLY A 233 2.37 16.04 -21.28
CA GLY A 233 3.78 15.95 -20.97
C GLY A 233 4.15 16.62 -19.65
N ILE A 234 5.21 17.43 -19.66
CA ILE A 234 5.75 18.11 -18.46
C ILE A 234 4.71 18.98 -17.75
N ASN A 235 3.81 19.60 -18.51
CA ASN A 235 2.80 20.48 -17.94
C ASN A 235 1.83 19.73 -17.00
N VAL A 236 1.68 18.41 -17.18
CA VAL A 236 0.88 17.57 -16.28
C VAL A 236 1.50 17.52 -14.89
N PHE A 237 2.83 17.36 -14.78
CA PHE A 237 3.53 17.38 -13.50
C PHE A 237 3.46 18.76 -12.82
N ILE A 238 3.55 19.84 -13.61
CA ILE A 238 3.38 21.22 -13.09
C ILE A 238 1.96 21.41 -12.53
N TYR A 239 0.95 20.91 -13.24
CA TYR A 239 -0.44 20.96 -12.81
C TYR A 239 -0.64 20.17 -11.50
N TRP A 240 -0.16 18.94 -11.45
CA TRP A 240 -0.24 18.09 -10.27
C TRP A 240 0.49 18.68 -9.06
N GLY A 241 1.66 19.29 -9.25
CA GLY A 241 2.38 19.95 -8.17
C GLY A 241 1.59 21.09 -7.54
N LYS A 242 0.92 21.90 -8.36
CA LYS A 242 0.02 22.96 -7.84
C LYS A 242 -1.14 22.37 -7.05
N GLN A 243 -1.80 21.34 -7.58
CA GLN A 243 -2.91 20.68 -6.89
C GLN A 243 -2.49 20.06 -5.55
N ALA A 244 -1.32 19.44 -5.49
CA ALA A 244 -0.79 18.84 -4.27
C ALA A 244 -0.53 19.90 -3.19
N ILE A 245 0.05 21.04 -3.56
CA ILE A 245 0.30 22.16 -2.64
C ILE A 245 -1.01 22.80 -2.18
N GLU A 246 -1.98 23.01 -3.09
CA GLU A 246 -3.29 23.58 -2.76
C GLU A 246 -4.11 22.66 -1.84
N ALA A 247 -3.90 21.35 -1.92
CA ALA A 247 -4.54 20.35 -1.07
C ALA A 247 -3.92 20.25 0.34
N LEU A 248 -2.75 20.85 0.58
CA LEU A 248 -2.16 20.88 1.92
C LEU A 248 -3.10 21.61 2.90
N PRO A 249 -3.22 21.12 4.14
CA PRO A 249 -3.99 21.82 5.16
C PRO A 249 -3.40 23.21 5.37
N LYS A 250 -4.20 24.25 5.10
CA LYS A 250 -3.78 25.64 5.33
C LYS A 250 -3.49 25.82 6.82
N VAL A 251 -2.23 26.08 7.15
CA VAL A 251 -1.85 26.51 8.49
C VAL A 251 -2.42 27.91 8.67
N ASN A 252 -3.55 28.01 9.37
CA ASN A 252 -4.07 29.31 9.79
C ASN A 252 -3.07 29.89 10.80
N HIS A 253 -2.21 30.79 10.34
CA HIS A 253 -1.49 31.68 11.22
C HIS A 253 -2.52 32.62 11.87
N VAL A 254 -2.87 32.32 13.12
CA VAL A 254 -3.57 33.25 14.02
C VAL A 254 -2.54 34.19 14.63
#